data_AF-A0A2G9TTJ6-F1
#
_entry.id   AF-A0A2G9TTJ6-F1
#
_cell.length_a   1.000
_cell.length_b   1.000
_cell.length_c   1.000
_cell.angle_alpha   90.00
_cell.angle_beta   90.00
_cell.angle_gamma   90.00
#
_symmetry.space_group_name_H-M   'P 1'
#
loop_
_entity.id
_entity.type
_entity.pdbx_description
1 polymer ?
#
loop_
_entity_poly.entity_id
_entity_poly.type
_entity_poly.pdbx_seq_one_letter_code
_entity_poly.pdbx_strand_id
1 'polypeptide(L)'
;CNMCRATSVSLTPADGPLTTTPEKEVVSVNGQGCQQMRVTCNSRSANSDSFMEFNGGIDGPSGTPVVTATLVCFPDKNWYYTEGGVSRAVTEVSCGKTAEPVEREFI
;
A
#
# COMPACT_ATOMS: atom_id res chain seq x y z
N CYS A 1 -21.19 3.46 -3.56
CA CYS A 1 -19.72 3.38 -3.41
C CYS A 1 -19.22 1.94 -3.61
N ASN A 2 -19.75 1.20 -4.58
CA ASN A 2 -19.43 -0.20 -4.86
C ASN A 2 -19.16 -0.45 -6.36
N MET A 3 -18.74 0.60 -7.05
CA MET A 3 -18.51 0.61 -8.51
C MET A 3 -17.07 0.97 -8.86
N CYS A 4 -16.17 1.04 -7.87
CA CYS A 4 -14.79 1.34 -8.15
C CYS A 4 -14.14 0.12 -8.81
N ARG A 5 -13.39 0.36 -9.88
CA ARG A 5 -12.65 -0.70 -10.56
C ARG A 5 -11.34 -0.92 -9.84
N ALA A 6 -11.01 -2.15 -9.47
CA ALA A 6 -9.70 -2.44 -8.87
C ALA A 6 -8.54 -2.04 -9.80
N THR A 7 -8.77 -2.05 -11.12
CA THR A 7 -7.80 -1.64 -12.14
C THR A 7 -7.59 -0.13 -12.24
N SER A 8 -8.39 0.70 -11.57
CA SER A 8 -8.15 2.15 -11.52
C SER A 8 -7.03 2.55 -10.56
N VAL A 9 -6.50 1.58 -9.79
CA VAL A 9 -5.28 1.73 -9.00
C VAL A 9 -4.18 0.90 -9.65
N SER A 10 -3.21 1.60 -10.22
CA SER A 10 -1.99 1.03 -10.77
C SER A 10 -1.06 0.57 -9.64
N LEU A 11 -0.44 -0.59 -9.81
CA LEU A 11 0.58 -1.08 -8.88
C LEU A 11 1.93 -0.98 -9.58
N THR A 12 2.84 -0.20 -9.03
CA THR A 12 4.18 -0.01 -9.58
C THR A 12 5.00 -1.27 -9.31
N PRO A 13 5.50 -1.98 -10.33
CA PRO A 13 6.35 -3.14 -10.13
C PRO A 13 7.65 -2.78 -9.44
N ALA A 14 8.25 -3.73 -8.72
CA ALA A 14 9.61 -3.58 -8.21
C ALA A 14 10.60 -3.36 -9.37
N ASP A 15 11.48 -2.37 -9.23
CA ASP A 15 12.49 -1.98 -10.22
C ASP A 15 13.93 -2.01 -9.65
N GLY A 16 14.09 -2.35 -8.37
CA GLY A 16 15.38 -2.38 -7.69
C GLY A 16 15.38 -3.13 -6.35
N PRO A 17 16.56 -3.28 -5.71
CA PRO A 17 16.75 -4.11 -4.52
C PRO A 17 16.00 -3.61 -3.28
N LEU A 18 15.61 -2.35 -3.25
CA LEU A 18 14.87 -1.70 -2.15
C LEU A 18 13.39 -1.49 -2.47
N THR A 19 12.88 -2.13 -3.52
CA THR A 19 11.48 -2.04 -3.93
C THR A 19 10.83 -3.42 -3.92
N THR A 20 9.52 -3.44 -3.71
CA THR A 20 8.71 -4.66 -3.83
C THR A 20 7.47 -4.37 -4.64
N THR A 21 6.91 -5.38 -5.31
CA THR A 21 5.65 -5.19 -6.04
C THR A 21 4.51 -5.22 -5.03
N PRO A 22 3.65 -4.18 -4.98
CA PRO A 22 2.46 -4.20 -4.14
C PRO A 22 1.54 -5.36 -4.51
N GLU A 23 0.86 -5.92 -3.52
CA GLU A 23 -0.22 -6.89 -3.72
C GLU A 23 -1.56 -6.24 -3.42
N LYS A 24 -2.58 -6.48 -4.24
CA LYS A 24 -3.93 -5.96 -3.99
C LYS A 24 -4.97 -7.05 -3.94
N GLU A 25 -5.93 -6.87 -3.04
CA GLU A 25 -7.10 -7.72 -2.88
C GLU A 25 -8.35 -6.86 -2.71
N VAL A 26 -9.35 -7.05 -3.56
CA VAL A 26 -10.69 -6.50 -3.30
C VAL A 26 -11.37 -7.40 -2.28
N VAL A 27 -11.72 -6.82 -1.13
CA VAL A 27 -12.32 -7.57 -0.03
C VAL A 27 -13.84 -7.28 0.02
N SER A 28 -14.44 -7.31 1.22
CA SER A 28 -15.87 -7.07 1.41
C SER A 28 -16.25 -5.58 1.40
N VAL A 29 -17.55 -5.31 1.34
CA VAL A 29 -18.09 -3.97 1.61
C VAL A 29 -18.00 -3.64 3.11
N ASN A 30 -17.71 -2.38 3.44
CA ASN A 30 -17.72 -1.91 4.83
C ASN A 30 -19.18 -1.80 5.36
N GLY A 31 -19.33 -1.44 6.64
CA GLY A 31 -20.67 -1.25 7.26
C GLY A 31 -21.54 -0.17 6.62
N GLN A 32 -21.00 0.64 5.70
CA GLN A 32 -21.71 1.66 4.93
C GLN A 32 -22.04 1.18 3.50
N GLY A 33 -21.72 -0.06 3.15
CA GLY A 33 -21.95 -0.64 1.82
C GLY A 33 -20.92 -0.21 0.76
N CYS A 34 -19.78 0.36 1.17
CA CYS A 34 -18.71 0.76 0.26
C CYS A 34 -17.69 -0.37 0.06
N GLN A 35 -17.31 -0.64 -1.18
CA GLN A 35 -16.26 -1.61 -1.49
C GLN A 35 -14.94 -1.20 -0.83
N GLN A 36 -14.19 -2.19 -0.36
CA GLN A 36 -12.84 -2.00 0.17
C GLN A 36 -11.83 -2.79 -0.65
N MET A 37 -10.64 -2.22 -0.76
CA MET A 37 -9.47 -2.87 -1.37
C MET A 37 -8.31 -2.77 -0.40
N ARG A 38 -7.67 -3.90 -0.10
CA ARG A 38 -6.43 -3.93 0.65
C ARG A 38 -5.28 -3.91 -0.32
N VAL A 39 -4.29 -3.08 -0.03
CA VAL A 39 -3.01 -3.09 -0.71
C VAL A 39 -1.95 -3.37 0.34
N THR A 40 -1.05 -4.31 0.03
CA THR A 40 -0.03 -4.80 0.96
C THR A 40 1.36 -4.59 0.35
N CYS A 41 2.25 -3.99 1.13
CA CYS A 41 3.68 -4.00 0.88
C CYS A 41 4.33 -4.98 1.86
N ASN A 42 5.14 -5.91 1.33
CA ASN A 42 5.85 -6.89 2.12
C ASN A 42 7.32 -6.84 1.72
N SER A 43 8.21 -6.57 2.68
CA SER A 43 9.66 -6.44 2.47
C SER A 43 10.30 -7.80 2.13
N ARG A 44 9.57 -8.88 2.41
CA ARG A 44 9.98 -10.29 2.34
C ARG A 44 11.14 -10.63 3.28
N SER A 45 11.38 -9.78 4.28
CA SER A 45 12.42 -9.96 5.29
C SER A 45 11.93 -9.46 6.65
N ALA A 46 12.18 -10.23 7.71
CA ALA A 46 11.89 -9.79 9.07
C ALA A 46 12.81 -8.64 9.54
N ASN A 47 13.93 -8.41 8.85
CA ASN A 47 14.95 -7.43 9.22
C ASN A 47 14.87 -6.13 8.38
N SER A 48 13.87 -6.04 7.49
CA SER A 48 13.60 -4.84 6.68
C SER A 48 12.18 -4.40 6.90
N ASP A 49 12.00 -3.13 7.21
CA ASP A 49 10.68 -2.49 7.21
C ASP A 49 10.24 -2.11 5.80
N SER A 50 8.95 -2.25 5.55
CA SER A 50 8.28 -1.77 4.34
C SER A 50 7.77 -0.34 4.53
N PHE A 51 7.63 0.35 3.41
CA PHE A 51 6.88 1.60 3.31
C PHE A 51 6.07 1.61 2.02
N MET A 52 4.93 2.29 2.06
CA MET A 52 4.00 2.44 0.94
C MET A 52 3.93 3.90 0.54
N GLU A 53 3.95 4.16 -0.76
CA GLU A 53 3.73 5.50 -1.30
C GLU A 53 2.57 5.47 -2.29
N PHE A 54 1.72 6.50 -2.22
CA PHE A 54 0.62 6.71 -3.12
C PHE A 54 0.94 7.83 -4.11
N ASN A 55 0.55 7.65 -5.37
CA ASN A 55 0.61 8.66 -6.42
C ASN A 55 1.96 9.38 -6.58
N GLY A 56 3.09 8.72 -6.27
CA GLY A 56 4.42 9.29 -6.47
C GLY A 56 4.85 10.35 -5.45
N GLY A 57 4.26 10.40 -4.26
CA GLY A 57 4.71 11.32 -3.20
C GLY A 57 3.78 11.53 -2.01
N ILE A 58 2.75 10.71 -1.84
CA ILE A 58 1.91 10.71 -0.64
C ILE A 58 2.33 9.52 0.21
N ASP A 59 2.87 9.79 1.39
CA ASP A 59 3.24 8.74 2.34
C ASP A 59 2.01 7.95 2.78
N GLY A 60 2.14 6.62 2.74
CA GLY A 60 1.21 5.68 3.32
C GLY A 60 1.80 4.97 4.55
N PRO A 61 1.23 3.83 4.95
CA PRO A 61 1.74 3.03 6.06
C PRO A 61 3.21 2.62 5.90
N SER A 62 3.96 2.63 7.00
CA SER A 62 5.37 2.23 7.06
C SER A 62 5.77 1.70 8.44
N GLY A 63 7.00 1.18 8.55
CA GLY A 63 7.65 0.90 9.84
C GLY A 63 7.51 -0.54 10.36
N THR A 64 7.01 -1.46 9.53
CA THR A 64 7.00 -2.90 9.82
C THR A 64 7.32 -3.69 8.55
N PRO A 65 7.78 -4.95 8.66
CA PRO A 65 8.07 -5.80 7.49
C PRO A 65 6.91 -5.97 6.52
N VAL A 66 5.68 -5.98 7.04
CA VAL A 66 4.45 -6.02 6.26
C VAL A 66 3.60 -4.82 6.66
N VAL A 67 3.19 -4.02 5.69
CA VAL A 67 2.27 -2.90 5.89
C VAL A 67 1.07 -3.04 4.96
N THR A 68 -0.11 -2.67 5.44
CA THR A 68 -1.36 -2.80 4.68
C THR A 68 -2.13 -1.48 4.73
N ALA A 69 -2.54 -0.98 3.57
CA ALA A 69 -3.48 0.11 3.44
C ALA A 69 -4.85 -0.42 3.03
N THR A 70 -5.91 0.08 3.69
CA THR A 70 -7.29 -0.19 3.27
C THR A 70 -7.81 1.02 2.52
N LEU A 71 -8.05 0.84 1.23
CA LEU A 71 -8.70 1.82 0.37
C LEU A 71 -10.21 1.60 0.39
N VAL A 72 -10.97 2.68 0.47
CA VAL A 72 -12.43 2.67 0.44
C VAL A 72 -12.91 3.31 -0.85
N CYS A 73 -13.80 2.64 -1.57
CA CYS A 73 -14.46 3.19 -2.73
C CYS A 73 -15.43 4.29 -2.29
N PHE A 74 -15.44 5.44 -2.95
CA PHE A 74 -16.36 6.55 -2.66
C PHE A 74 -17.44 6.69 -3.73
N PRO A 75 -18.49 7.52 -3.52
CA PRO A 75 -19.56 7.71 -4.50
C PRO A 75 -19.12 8.27 -5.86
N ASP A 76 -18.00 8.98 -5.90
CA ASP A 76 -17.35 9.51 -7.11
C ASP A 76 -16.62 8.44 -7.93
N LYS A 77 -16.65 7.18 -7.48
CA LYS A 77 -16.05 6.00 -8.11
C LYS A 77 -14.51 6.00 -8.05
N ASN A 78 -13.92 6.74 -7.11
CA ASN A 78 -12.49 6.70 -6.83
C ASN A 78 -12.20 5.95 -5.53
N TRP A 79 -10.97 5.45 -5.41
CA TRP A 79 -10.46 4.81 -4.19
C TRP A 79 -9.80 5.85 -3.31
N TYR A 80 -10.10 5.81 -2.01
CA TYR A 80 -9.52 6.73 -1.03
C TYR A 80 -8.82 5.97 0.09
N TYR A 81 -7.65 6.46 0.46
CA TYR A 81 -7.01 6.13 1.73
C TYR A 81 -7.37 7.21 2.76
N THR A 82 -7.76 6.80 3.97
CA THR A 82 -8.11 7.73 5.05
C THR A 82 -7.20 7.48 6.25
N GLU A 83 -6.49 8.53 6.67
CA GLU A 83 -5.62 8.51 7.83
C GLU A 83 -5.75 9.85 8.57
N GLY A 84 -5.80 9.81 9.91
CA GLY A 84 -5.94 11.02 10.72
C GLY A 84 -7.20 11.86 10.40
N GLY A 85 -8.24 11.24 9.83
CA GLY A 85 -9.46 11.92 9.38
C GLY A 85 -9.34 12.60 8.00
N VAL A 86 -8.19 12.56 7.35
CA VAL A 86 -7.98 13.10 6.01
C VAL A 86 -8.09 11.99 4.99
N SER A 87 -8.94 12.17 3.97
CA SER A 87 -9.10 11.22 2.87
C SER A 87 -8.38 11.71 1.62
N ARG A 88 -7.58 10.85 1.00
CA ARG A 88 -6.80 11.15 -0.21
C ARG A 88 -7.11 10.14 -1.29
N ALA A 89 -7.38 10.61 -2.51
CA ALA A 89 -7.61 9.72 -3.65
C ALA A 89 -6.31 8.99 -4.02
N VAL A 90 -6.42 7.69 -4.32
CA VAL A 90 -5.29 6.83 -4.69
C VAL A 90 -5.53 6.29 -6.09
N THR A 91 -4.59 6.54 -6.99
CA THR A 91 -4.57 6.08 -8.39
C THR A 91 -3.35 5.20 -8.68
N GLU A 92 -2.32 5.30 -7.85
CA GLU A 92 -1.09 4.52 -7.97
C GLU A 92 -0.56 4.16 -6.57
N VAL A 93 0.03 2.97 -6.46
CA VAL A 93 0.72 2.51 -5.26
C VAL A 93 2.08 1.94 -5.64
N SER A 94 3.12 2.37 -4.93
CA SER A 94 4.45 1.79 -4.96
C SER A 94 4.83 1.31 -3.55
N CYS A 95 5.71 0.31 -3.49
CA CYS A 95 6.23 -0.24 -2.24
C CYS A 95 7.75 -0.20 -2.23
N GLY A 96 8.29 0.30 -1.12
CA GLY A 96 9.71 0.24 -0.83
C GLY A 96 10.00 -0.54 0.45
N LYS A 97 11.28 -0.82 0.66
CA LYS A 97 11.78 -1.42 1.88
C LYS A 97 13.14 -0.83 2.28
N THR A 98 13.42 -0.87 3.57
CA THR A 98 14.73 -0.54 4.11
C THR A 98 15.76 -1.60 3.72
N ALA A 99 17.03 -1.21 3.62
CA ALA A 99 18.11 -2.16 3.44
C ALA A 99 18.20 -3.08 4.67
N GLU A 100 18.47 -4.37 4.45
CA GLU A 100 18.77 -5.26 5.56
C GLU A 100 20.01 -4.76 6.31
N PRO A 101 20.03 -4.84 7.66
CA PRO A 101 21.22 -4.55 8.41
C PRO A 101 22.32 -5.52 7.99
N VAL A 102 23.45 -4.98 7.53
CA VAL A 102 24.64 -5.78 7.26
C VAL A 102 25.15 -6.29 8.60
N GLU A 103 24.98 -7.58 8.90
CA GLU A 103 25.70 -8.21 10.01
C GLU A 103 27.19 -8.03 9.73
N ARG A 104 27.82 -7.11 10.47
CA ARG A 104 29.27 -7.05 10.51
C ARG A 104 29.70 -8.30 11.29
N GLU A 105 30.13 -9.33 10.59
CA GLU A 105 30.89 -10.43 11.19
C GLU A 105 32.06 -9.79 11.93
N PHE A 106 32.02 -9.83 13.27
CA PHE A 106 33.16 -9.48 14.11
C PHE A 106 34.17 -10.63 13.95
N ILE A 107 35.15 -10.44 13.07
CA ILE A 107 36.35 -11.28 12.95
C ILE A 107 37.33 -10.92 14.05
#